data_AF-A0A7Y3NF78-F1
#
_entry.id   AF-A0A7Y3NF78-F1
#
_cell.length_a   1.000
_cell.length_b   1.000
_cell.length_c   1.000
_cell.angle_alpha   90.00
_cell.angle_beta   90.00
_cell.angle_gamma   90.00
#
_symmetry.space_group_name_H-M   'P 1'
#
loop_
_entity.id
_entity.type
_entity.pdbx_description
1 polymer ?
#
loop_
_entity_poly.entity_id
_entity_poly.type
_entity_poly.pdbx_seq_one_letter_code
_entity_poly.pdbx_strand_id
1 'polypeptide(L)'
;MEIVNVSGLKYNPREALRKAHGDVVVVMHRDRPDALMVGIEAVGALSFAGVRPALATALFRDGALSLPRAAALAGMGVSAFASHLSRLGIAVVQLDAVEAGGDMDTLDAWLAASS
;
A
#
# COMPACT_ATOMS: atom_id res chain seq x y z
N MET A 1 -16.68 20.67 -3.04
CA MET A 1 -16.13 19.74 -4.03
C MET A 1 -15.46 20.53 -5.14
N GLU A 2 -14.24 20.17 -5.51
CA GLU A 2 -13.37 20.88 -6.44
C GLU A 2 -13.23 20.14 -7.77
N ILE A 3 -12.80 20.84 -8.83
CA ILE A 3 -12.62 20.26 -10.16
C ILE A 3 -11.22 20.56 -10.70
N VAL A 4 -10.60 19.53 -11.29
CA VAL A 4 -9.36 19.68 -12.08
C VAL A 4 -9.48 18.88 -13.37
N ASN A 5 -8.91 19.38 -14.47
CA ASN A 5 -8.79 18.58 -15.69
C ASN A 5 -7.54 17.67 -15.62
N VAL A 6 -7.53 16.55 -16.34
CA VAL A 6 -6.37 15.63 -16.41
C VAL A 6 -5.09 16.36 -16.83
N SER A 7 -5.20 17.34 -17.73
CA SER A 7 -4.06 18.19 -18.10
C SER A 7 -3.50 18.96 -16.89
N GLY A 8 -4.36 19.40 -15.97
CA GLY A 8 -3.96 20.04 -14.71
C GLY A 8 -3.14 19.11 -13.80
N LEU A 9 -3.42 17.81 -13.79
CA LEU A 9 -2.59 16.83 -13.07
C LEU A 9 -1.21 16.68 -13.70
N LYS A 10 -1.12 16.77 -15.03
CA LYS A 10 0.15 16.69 -15.77
C LYS A 10 1.02 17.92 -15.56
N TYR A 11 0.44 19.12 -15.59
CA TYR A 11 1.21 20.38 -15.59
C TYR A 11 1.30 21.06 -14.22
N ASN A 12 0.31 20.86 -13.33
CA ASN A 12 0.30 21.46 -12.00
C ASN A 12 -0.26 20.50 -10.91
N PRO A 13 0.38 19.34 -10.68
CA PRO A 13 -0.11 18.34 -9.73
C PRO A 13 -0.19 18.88 -8.29
N ARG A 14 0.66 19.85 -7.93
CA ARG A 14 0.67 20.46 -6.59
C ARG A 14 -0.59 21.26 -6.31
N GLU A 15 -1.11 21.99 -7.30
CA GLU A 15 -2.37 22.71 -7.13
C GLU A 15 -3.53 21.72 -6.92
N ALA A 16 -3.57 20.64 -7.70
CA ALA A 16 -4.59 19.62 -7.57
C ALA A 16 -4.53 18.95 -6.18
N LEU A 17 -3.33 18.64 -5.67
CA LEU A 17 -3.15 18.14 -4.30
C LEU A 17 -3.56 19.16 -3.24
N ARG A 18 -3.24 20.45 -3.41
CA ARG A 18 -3.66 21.50 -2.50
C ARG A 18 -5.18 21.61 -2.41
N LYS A 19 -5.89 21.46 -3.53
CA LYS A 19 -7.36 21.39 -3.54
C LYS A 19 -7.85 20.15 -2.79
N ALA A 20 -7.22 19.00 -3.00
CA ALA A 20 -7.55 17.75 -2.32
C ALA A 20 -7.39 17.80 -0.80
N HIS A 21 -6.52 18.67 -0.27
CA HIS A 21 -6.39 18.89 1.17
C HIS A 21 -7.59 19.59 1.81
N GLY A 22 -8.36 20.38 1.04
CA GLY A 22 -9.53 21.09 1.55
C GLY A 22 -10.86 20.38 1.27
N ASP A 23 -10.94 19.65 0.16
CA ASP A 23 -12.18 19.01 -0.30
C ASP A 23 -11.89 17.86 -1.29
N VAL A 24 -12.90 17.06 -1.61
CA VAL A 24 -12.83 16.06 -2.68
C VAL A 24 -12.66 16.75 -4.03
N VAL A 25 -11.74 16.24 -4.84
CA VAL A 25 -11.43 16.75 -6.18
C VAL A 25 -11.94 15.77 -7.25
N VAL A 26 -12.82 16.23 -8.13
CA VAL A 26 -13.21 15.49 -9.33
C VAL A 26 -12.21 15.79 -10.44
N VAL A 27 -11.57 14.73 -10.95
CA VAL A 27 -10.69 14.81 -12.11
C VAL A 27 -11.54 14.61 -13.36
N MET A 28 -11.57 15.63 -14.20
CA MET A 28 -12.28 15.65 -15.48
C MET A 28 -11.33 15.30 -16.62
N HIS A 29 -11.78 14.48 -17.55
CA HIS A 29 -11.15 14.32 -18.86
C HIS A 29 -12.05 14.96 -19.91
N ARG A 30 -11.66 16.16 -20.37
CA ARG A 30 -12.52 17.04 -21.19
C ARG A 30 -13.79 17.39 -20.39
N ASP A 31 -14.96 16.98 -20.89
CA ASP A 31 -16.26 17.31 -20.29
C ASP A 31 -16.87 16.15 -19.49
N ARG A 32 -16.07 15.12 -19.16
CA ARG A 32 -16.55 13.95 -18.40
C ARG A 32 -15.72 13.71 -17.13
N PRO A 33 -16.35 13.37 -15.99
CA PRO A 33 -15.64 12.94 -14.80
C PRO A 33 -14.96 11.59 -15.07
N ASP A 34 -13.68 11.50 -14.70
CA ASP A 34 -12.82 10.34 -14.99
C ASP A 34 -12.32 9.68 -13.70
N ALA A 35 -11.95 10.49 -12.69
CA ALA A 35 -11.49 9.99 -11.39
C ALA A 35 -11.87 10.92 -10.24
N LEU A 36 -11.74 10.42 -9.02
CA LEU A 36 -11.84 11.18 -7.78
C LEU A 36 -10.50 11.15 -7.06
N MET A 37 -10.05 12.31 -6.61
CA MET A 37 -8.89 12.45 -5.73
C MET A 37 -9.38 12.96 -4.37
N VAL A 38 -9.08 12.18 -3.34
CA VAL A 38 -9.47 12.47 -1.96
C VAL A 38 -8.19 12.68 -1.16
N GLY A 39 -8.04 13.88 -0.56
CA GLY A 39 -6.93 14.13 0.34
C GLY A 39 -7.09 13.28 1.60
N ILE A 40 -6.09 12.46 1.88
CA ILE A 40 -6.15 11.50 2.98
C ILE A 40 -6.34 12.19 4.34
N GLU A 41 -5.68 13.33 4.54
CA GLU A 41 -5.84 14.18 5.74
C GLU A 41 -7.21 14.87 5.77
N ALA A 42 -7.75 15.27 4.62
CA ALA A 42 -9.01 16.02 4.51
C ALA A 42 -10.20 15.20 5.02
N VAL A 43 -10.19 13.89 4.79
CA VAL A 43 -11.21 12.96 5.29
C VAL A 43 -10.89 12.39 6.67
N GLY A 44 -9.78 12.82 7.29
CA GLY A 44 -9.30 12.27 8.56
C GLY A 44 -9.05 10.76 8.52
N ALA A 45 -8.90 10.16 7.33
CA ALA A 45 -8.92 8.71 7.19
C ALA A 45 -7.80 8.04 8.00
N LEU A 46 -6.62 8.66 8.07
CA LEU A 46 -5.49 8.11 8.80
C LEU A 46 -5.51 8.39 10.32
N SER A 47 -6.49 9.14 10.83
CA SER A 47 -6.65 9.37 12.27
C SER A 47 -7.44 8.25 12.95
N PHE A 48 -8.21 7.47 12.18
CA PHE A 48 -8.91 6.29 12.67
C PHE A 48 -7.93 5.15 12.97
N ALA A 49 -8.05 4.58 14.17
CA ALA A 49 -7.29 3.41 14.58
C ALA A 49 -7.50 2.27 13.58
N GLY A 50 -6.40 1.73 13.04
CA GLY A 50 -6.43 0.60 12.11
C GLY A 50 -6.44 0.96 10.62
N VAL A 51 -6.78 2.20 10.21
CA VAL A 51 -6.78 2.57 8.78
C VAL A 51 -5.37 2.58 8.18
N ARG A 52 -4.38 3.12 8.91
CA ARG A 52 -2.97 3.10 8.49
C ARG A 52 -2.47 1.68 8.22
N PRO A 53 -2.57 0.72 9.17
CA PRO A 53 -2.23 -0.68 8.92
C PRO A 53 -3.02 -1.32 7.77
N ALA A 54 -4.32 -1.07 7.67
CA ALA A 54 -5.15 -1.64 6.61
C ALA A 54 -4.74 -1.14 5.22
N LEU A 55 -4.54 0.17 5.08
CA LEU A 55 -4.09 0.80 3.83
C LEU A 55 -2.68 0.32 3.45
N ALA A 56 -1.76 0.29 4.41
CA ALA A 56 -0.42 -0.24 4.20
C ALA A 56 -0.43 -1.70 3.74
N THR A 57 -1.30 -2.51 4.35
CA THR A 57 -1.47 -3.93 4.00
C THR A 57 -2.00 -4.09 2.58
N ALA A 58 -3.02 -3.32 2.20
CA ALA A 58 -3.56 -3.36 0.83
C ALA A 58 -2.50 -2.93 -0.20
N LEU A 59 -1.81 -1.81 0.04
CA LEU A 59 -0.77 -1.31 -0.86
C LEU A 59 0.44 -2.23 -0.97
N PHE A 60 0.81 -2.94 0.11
CA PHE A 60 1.84 -3.97 0.05
C PHE A 60 1.39 -5.18 -0.78
N ARG A 61 0.21 -5.71 -0.46
CA ARG A 61 -0.35 -6.90 -1.13
C ARG A 61 -0.48 -6.71 -2.63
N ASP A 62 -0.87 -5.51 -3.05
CA ASP A 62 -1.07 -5.18 -4.46
C ASP A 62 0.26 -4.74 -5.15
N GLY A 63 1.39 -4.81 -4.44
CA GLY A 63 2.72 -4.47 -4.97
C GLY A 63 3.00 -2.98 -5.15
N ALA A 64 2.08 -2.10 -4.75
CA ALA A 64 2.23 -0.65 -4.86
C ALA A 64 3.29 -0.08 -3.90
N LEU A 65 3.53 -0.74 -2.76
CA LEU A 65 4.57 -0.38 -1.80
C LEU A 65 5.49 -1.57 -1.49
N SER A 66 6.79 -1.30 -1.38
CA SER A 66 7.73 -2.27 -0.81
C SER A 66 7.48 -2.47 0.69
N LEU A 67 7.93 -3.61 1.24
CA LEU A 67 7.75 -3.95 2.65
C LEU A 67 8.19 -2.83 3.61
N PRO A 68 9.38 -2.19 3.47
CA PRO A 68 9.79 -1.11 4.37
C PRO A 68 8.90 0.14 4.27
N ARG A 69 8.40 0.47 3.06
CA ARG A 69 7.52 1.64 2.85
C ARG A 69 6.13 1.39 3.42
N ALA A 70 5.59 0.19 3.25
CA ALA A 70 4.32 -0.19 3.85
C ALA A 70 4.41 -0.22 5.39
N ALA A 71 5.49 -0.76 5.95
CA ALA A 71 5.72 -0.73 7.40
C ALA A 71 5.75 0.71 7.96
N ALA A 72 6.45 1.62 7.27
CA ALA A 72 6.48 3.03 7.64
C ALA A 72 5.09 3.68 7.59
N LEU A 73 4.28 3.41 6.56
CA LEU A 73 2.90 3.89 6.47
C LEU A 73 2.02 3.34 7.60
N ALA A 74 2.21 2.07 7.97
CA ALA A 74 1.51 1.44 9.08
C ALA A 74 1.93 1.98 10.45
N GLY A 75 3.02 2.73 10.54
CA GLY A 75 3.62 3.17 11.81
C GLY A 75 4.25 2.01 12.60
N MET A 76 4.74 0.98 11.90
CA MET A 76 5.31 -0.23 12.50
C MET A 76 6.77 -0.41 12.10
N GLY A 77 7.56 -1.09 12.93
CA GLY A 77 8.85 -1.62 12.51
C GLY A 77 8.68 -2.72 11.45
N VAL A 78 9.66 -2.88 10.56
CA VAL A 78 9.59 -3.84 9.44
C VAL A 78 9.24 -5.25 9.90
N SER A 79 9.92 -5.75 10.94
CA SER A 79 9.66 -7.09 11.50
C SER A 79 8.25 -7.21 12.10
N ALA A 80 7.76 -6.17 12.78
CA ALA A 80 6.41 -6.15 13.34
C ALA A 80 5.35 -6.15 12.23
N PHE A 81 5.59 -5.41 11.13
CA PHE A 81 4.70 -5.39 9.98
C PHE A 81 4.72 -6.73 9.23
N ALA A 82 5.88 -7.35 9.03
CA ALA A 82 5.99 -8.69 8.45
C ALA A 82 5.21 -9.74 9.29
N SER A 83 5.30 -9.65 10.62
CA SER A 83 4.52 -10.49 11.54
C SER A 83 3.01 -10.20 11.47
N HIS A 84 2.63 -8.93 11.26
CA HIS A 84 1.25 -8.54 11.02
C HIS A 84 0.68 -9.15 9.73
N LEU A 85 1.43 -9.05 8.62
CA LEU A 85 1.08 -9.66 7.34
C LEU A 85 0.96 -11.18 7.44
N SER A 86 1.89 -11.82 8.14
CA SER A 86 1.88 -13.28 8.35
C SER A 86 0.61 -13.74 9.08
N ARG A 87 0.16 -13.00 10.10
CA ARG A 87 -1.11 -13.28 10.80
C ARG A 87 -2.36 -13.10 9.91
N LEU A 88 -2.25 -12.31 8.87
CA LEU A 88 -3.32 -12.11 7.87
C LEU A 88 -3.21 -13.10 6.70
N GLY A 89 -2.24 -14.02 6.71
CA GLY A 89 -2.00 -14.96 5.62
C GLY A 89 -1.43 -14.31 4.36
N ILE A 90 -0.83 -13.11 4.48
CA ILE A 90 -0.21 -12.40 3.37
C ILE A 90 1.28 -12.74 3.35
N ALA A 91 1.72 -13.44 2.30
CA ALA A 91 3.11 -13.82 2.15
C ALA A 91 4.00 -12.59 1.91
N VAL A 92 5.03 -12.46 2.75
CA VAL A 92 6.03 -11.38 2.68
C VAL A 92 7.07 -11.64 1.59
N VAL A 93 7.35 -12.92 1.34
CA VAL A 93 8.20 -13.41 0.26
C VAL A 93 7.29 -14.17 -0.69
N GLN A 94 7.34 -13.81 -1.97
CA GLN A 94 6.66 -14.55 -3.03
C GLN A 94 7.71 -15.45 -3.67
N LEU A 95 7.58 -16.75 -3.43
CA LEU A 95 8.39 -17.79 -4.09
C LEU A 95 7.51 -18.48 -5.11
N ASP A 96 8.10 -18.88 -6.24
CA ASP A 96 7.40 -19.80 -7.12
C ASP A 96 7.38 -21.23 -6.54
N ALA A 97 6.61 -22.14 -7.16
CA ALA A 97 6.46 -23.50 -6.65
C ALA A 97 7.77 -24.30 -6.63
N VAL A 98 8.72 -23.97 -7.52
CA VAL A 98 10.02 -24.65 -7.61
C VAL A 98 10.92 -24.16 -6.49
N GLU A 99 10.98 -22.84 -6.31
CA GLU A 99 11.74 -22.21 -5.22
C GLU A 99 11.22 -22.65 -3.84
N ALA A 100 9.90 -22.67 -3.65
CA ALA A 100 9.29 -23.14 -2.40
C ALA A 100 9.59 -24.61 -2.11
N GLY A 101 9.61 -25.48 -3.15
CA GLY A 101 10.02 -26.88 -3.01
C GLY A 101 11.47 -27.02 -2.56
N GLY A 102 12.38 -26.27 -3.18
CA GLY A 102 13.80 -26.27 -2.80
C GLY A 102 14.06 -25.75 -1.38
N ASP A 103 13.30 -24.75 -0.93
CA ASP A 103 13.38 -24.25 0.46
C ASP A 103 12.92 -25.32 1.46
N MET A 104 11.86 -26.08 1.15
CA MET A 104 11.40 -27.19 1.99
C MET A 104 12.43 -28.32 2.09
N ASP A 105 13.04 -28.71 0.96
CA ASP A 105 14.11 -29.70 0.93
C ASP A 105 15.32 -29.25 1.77
N THR A 106 15.65 -27.95 1.70
CA THR A 106 16.74 -27.35 2.48
C THR A 106 16.43 -27.37 3.98
N LEU A 107 15.19 -27.07 4.37
CA LEU A 107 14.74 -27.13 5.75
C LEU A 107 14.81 -28.56 6.31
N ASP A 108 14.36 -29.56 5.54
CA ASP A 108 14.41 -30.97 5.93
C ASP A 108 15.85 -31.44 6.15
N ALA A 109 16.79 -31.04 5.27
CA ALA A 109 18.20 -31.36 5.42
C ALA A 109 18.81 -30.74 6.70
N TRP A 110 18.45 -29.51 7.04
CA TRP A 110 18.93 -28.85 8.26
C TRP A 110 18.36 -29.50 9.53
N LEU A 111 17.07 -29.85 9.51
CA LEU A 111 16.43 -30.55 10.63
C LEU A 111 17.11 -31.89 10.90
N ALA A 112 17.36 -32.68 9.85
CA ALA A 112 18.05 -33.97 9.96
C ALA A 112 19.51 -33.86 10.43
N ALA A 113 20.20 -32.77 10.09
CA ALA A 113 21.57 -32.52 10.55
C ALA A 113 21.64 -32.00 12.00
N SER A 114 20.52 -31.53 12.56
CA SER A 114 20.42 -30.98 13.92
C SER A 114 19.95 -31.98 14.98
N SER A 115 19.51 -33.17 14.57
CA SER A 115 19.11 -34.31 15.42
C SER A 115 20.24 -35.31 15.60
#